data_AF-A0A2D6EXE2-F1
#
_entry.id   AF-A0A2D6EXE2-F1
#
_cell.length_a   1.000
_cell.length_b   1.000
_cell.length_c   1.000
_cell.angle_alpha   90.00
_cell.angle_beta   90.00
_cell.angle_gamma   90.00
#
_symmetry.space_group_name_H-M   'P 1'
#
loop_
_entity.id
_entity.type
_entity.pdbx_description
1 polymer ?
#
loop_
_entity_poly.entity_id
_entity_poly.type
_entity_poly.pdbx_seq_one_letter_code
_entity_poly.pdbx_strand_id
1 'polypeptide(L)'
;MKNIGKTLKRMAAVGASVALVGATVMGAAAVKLSDYPKPFVVNGVPASNLAVIVGDQAAASDVVGMGDVIAGLQQNAKISTPVPGAGGPRVKLLGDSVEIGTPTDLLELNETLGDVRQTLTEFDLNILKGGSITTQRGVTKYNQYLNFNETASYRSNRVIFTEDEFDNIGHFFHVVDGDQIFDWTLEFEEGFISDVEGSRLRDLEDRDLNILGTEYAIVGTKFTNTTGDTRISLLGGPVFDSLGEGDKKTYTLNDRTYEVEVIIISETANSGDGEVLLKVNGQTLPRMRSEEAEPTADGTLVGIRDIIATGKDTQSSVVRFYL
;
A
#
# COMPACT_ATOMS: atom_id res chain seq x y z
N MET A 1 24.42 0.91 -75.01
CA MET A 1 25.18 0.88 -73.74
C MET A 1 25.32 2.30 -73.23
N LYS A 2 24.67 2.66 -72.11
CA LYS A 2 24.97 3.90 -71.38
C LYS A 2 24.45 3.80 -69.95
N ASN A 3 25.36 4.03 -69.02
CA ASN A 3 25.24 3.91 -67.57
C ASN A 3 24.06 4.74 -66.99
N ILE A 4 23.23 4.13 -66.15
CA ILE A 4 22.37 4.84 -65.18
C ILE A 4 22.97 4.59 -63.80
N GLY A 5 24.10 5.23 -63.56
CA GLY A 5 24.68 5.41 -62.24
C GLY A 5 24.51 6.86 -61.85
N LYS A 6 23.94 7.10 -60.66
CA LYS A 6 23.88 8.36 -59.90
C LYS A 6 23.03 9.48 -60.52
N THR A 7 21.78 9.60 -60.05
CA THR A 7 21.13 10.85 -59.59
C THR A 7 19.77 10.47 -59.00
N LEU A 8 19.66 10.30 -57.68
CA LEU A 8 18.44 10.60 -56.92
C LEU A 8 18.76 10.66 -55.41
N LYS A 9 19.72 11.54 -55.06
CA LYS A 9 19.84 12.07 -53.69
C LYS A 9 18.97 13.32 -53.62
N ARG A 10 18.04 13.32 -52.67
CA ARG A 10 17.26 14.44 -52.08
C ARG A 10 15.95 14.86 -52.79
N MET A 11 14.86 14.69 -52.02
CA MET A 11 13.56 15.39 -52.02
C MET A 11 12.52 15.11 -53.12
N ALA A 12 11.57 14.23 -52.79
CA ALA A 12 10.14 14.33 -53.10
C ALA A 12 9.43 13.40 -52.06
N ALA A 13 8.86 13.87 -50.95
CA ALA A 13 7.65 14.68 -50.80
C ALA A 13 6.40 14.04 -51.44
N VAL A 14 5.42 13.75 -50.57
CA VAL A 14 3.99 13.55 -50.84
C VAL A 14 3.61 12.24 -51.54
N GLY A 15 2.96 11.32 -50.81
CA GLY A 15 2.37 10.13 -51.41
C GLY A 15 1.88 9.03 -50.47
N ALA A 16 1.21 9.37 -49.37
CA ALA A 16 0.36 8.40 -48.65
C ALA A 16 -0.83 9.14 -48.01
N SER A 17 -1.61 9.81 -48.85
CA SER A 17 -2.95 10.28 -48.51
C SER A 17 -3.91 9.10 -48.58
N VAL A 18 -4.83 9.02 -47.60
CA VAL A 18 -6.04 8.18 -47.54
C VAL A 18 -5.85 6.74 -47.05
N ALA A 19 -5.87 6.59 -45.72
CA ALA A 19 -6.73 5.64 -45.01
C ALA A 19 -6.95 6.07 -43.54
N LEU A 20 -7.47 7.29 -43.33
CA LEU A 20 -8.13 7.68 -42.06
C LEU A 20 -9.65 7.73 -42.27
N VAL A 21 -10.18 6.74 -42.98
CA VAL A 21 -11.61 6.43 -43.00
C VAL A 21 -11.71 5.01 -42.46
N GLY A 22 -11.94 4.89 -41.15
CA GLY A 22 -12.02 3.58 -40.52
C GLY A 22 -12.02 3.60 -39.01
N ALA A 23 -12.98 4.30 -38.39
CA ALA A 23 -13.57 3.92 -37.09
C ALA A 23 -14.69 4.85 -36.57
N THR A 24 -15.04 5.97 -37.22
CA THR A 24 -16.14 6.84 -36.75
C THR A 24 -17.56 6.40 -37.16
N VAL A 25 -17.77 5.19 -37.69
CA VAL A 25 -19.06 4.80 -38.33
C VAL A 25 -19.70 3.50 -37.80
N MET A 26 -19.29 2.93 -36.66
CA MET A 26 -20.08 1.86 -36.02
C MET A 26 -20.76 2.34 -34.74
N GLY A 27 -21.92 2.98 -34.93
CA GLY A 27 -22.89 3.28 -33.87
C GLY A 27 -23.05 4.76 -33.54
N ALA A 28 -23.55 5.57 -34.48
CA ALA A 28 -23.99 6.93 -34.20
C ALA A 28 -25.25 6.94 -33.31
N ALA A 29 -25.07 6.77 -32.00
CA ALA A 29 -25.91 7.45 -31.03
C ALA A 29 -25.32 8.86 -30.87
N ALA A 30 -26.13 9.89 -31.11
CA ALA A 30 -25.70 11.27 -30.92
C ALA A 30 -25.38 11.50 -29.43
N VAL A 31 -24.10 11.51 -29.08
CA VAL A 31 -23.64 11.88 -27.74
C VAL A 31 -23.83 13.38 -27.61
N LYS A 32 -24.70 13.80 -26.68
CA LYS A 32 -24.90 15.20 -26.32
C LYS A 32 -23.89 15.60 -25.25
N LEU A 33 -23.66 16.90 -25.05
CA LEU A 33 -22.81 17.38 -23.95
C LEU A 33 -23.35 16.96 -22.57
N SER A 34 -24.67 16.77 -22.45
CA SER A 34 -25.32 16.19 -21.27
C SER A 34 -24.90 14.75 -20.97
N ASP A 35 -24.35 14.05 -21.95
CA ASP A 35 -23.92 12.65 -21.81
C ASP A 35 -22.45 12.55 -21.38
N TYR A 36 -21.72 13.67 -21.30
CA TYR A 36 -20.39 13.71 -20.72
C TYR A 36 -20.44 13.13 -19.29
N PRO A 37 -19.56 12.18 -18.93
CA PRO A 37 -18.28 11.82 -19.58
C PRO A 37 -18.34 10.72 -20.65
N LYS A 38 -19.52 10.20 -21.04
CA LYS A 38 -19.61 9.26 -22.17
C LYS A 38 -19.30 10.01 -23.48
N PRO A 39 -18.63 9.37 -24.45
CA PRO A 39 -18.21 7.96 -24.49
C PRO A 39 -16.83 7.71 -23.86
N PHE A 40 -16.18 8.72 -23.30
CA PHE A 40 -14.78 8.67 -22.86
C PHE A 40 -14.58 7.88 -21.57
N VAL A 41 -15.62 7.80 -20.74
CA VAL A 41 -15.68 6.92 -19.57
C VAL A 41 -16.86 5.97 -19.74
N VAL A 42 -16.57 4.67 -19.72
CA VAL A 42 -17.57 3.60 -19.83
C VAL A 42 -17.44 2.70 -18.61
N ASN A 43 -18.55 2.50 -17.89
CA ASN A 43 -18.59 1.69 -16.66
C ASN A 43 -17.58 2.13 -15.59
N GLY A 44 -17.34 3.44 -15.47
CA GLY A 44 -16.42 3.99 -14.47
C GLY A 44 -14.94 3.79 -14.79
N VAL A 45 -14.59 3.36 -16.00
CA VAL A 45 -13.21 3.18 -16.48
C VAL A 45 -13.03 4.00 -17.75
N PRO A 46 -11.86 4.60 -18.02
CA PRO A 46 -11.59 5.23 -19.30
C PRO A 46 -11.82 4.22 -20.44
N ALA A 47 -12.44 4.68 -21.52
CA ALA A 47 -12.67 3.83 -22.68
C ALA A 47 -11.32 3.28 -23.17
N SER A 48 -11.26 2.00 -23.50
CA SER A 48 -10.01 1.33 -23.89
C SER A 48 -9.36 1.90 -25.16
N ASN A 49 -10.11 2.69 -25.92
CA ASN A 49 -9.70 3.40 -27.13
C ASN A 49 -9.61 4.92 -26.91
N LEU A 50 -9.57 5.40 -25.67
CA LEU A 50 -9.38 6.81 -25.36
C LEU A 50 -7.94 7.23 -25.73
N ALA A 51 -7.83 8.15 -26.68
CA ALA A 51 -6.58 8.81 -27.02
C ALA A 51 -6.78 10.32 -26.87
N VAL A 52 -5.89 10.96 -26.12
CA VAL A 52 -5.83 12.42 -26.02
C VAL A 52 -4.65 12.89 -26.86
N ILE A 53 -4.93 13.71 -27.87
CA ILE A 53 -3.94 14.12 -28.88
C ILE A 53 -3.78 15.63 -28.82
N VAL A 54 -2.55 16.07 -28.65
CA VAL A 54 -2.14 17.47 -28.82
C VAL A 54 -1.15 17.54 -29.99
N GLY A 55 -1.32 18.53 -30.86
CA GLY A 55 -0.46 18.70 -32.04
C GLY A 55 0.94 19.21 -31.66
N ASP A 56 1.96 18.92 -32.49
CA ASP A 56 3.32 19.40 -32.21
C ASP A 56 3.46 20.94 -32.27
N GLN A 57 2.55 21.61 -33.00
CA GLN A 57 2.43 23.07 -33.10
C GLN A 57 1.37 23.64 -32.15
N ALA A 58 0.84 22.86 -31.20
CA ALA A 58 -0.18 23.35 -30.29
C ALA A 58 0.38 24.46 -29.39
N ALA A 59 -0.48 25.41 -29.02
CA ALA A 59 -0.08 26.44 -28.06
C ALA A 59 0.15 25.80 -26.69
N ALA A 60 1.00 26.43 -25.85
CA ALA A 60 1.22 25.95 -24.48
C ALA A 60 -0.09 25.86 -23.68
N SER A 61 -1.07 26.73 -23.97
CA SER A 61 -2.42 26.68 -23.39
C SER A 61 -3.19 25.41 -23.75
N ASP A 62 -2.99 24.84 -24.93
CA ASP A 62 -3.67 23.62 -25.37
C ASP A 62 -3.11 22.39 -24.65
N VAL A 63 -1.81 22.40 -24.33
CA VAL A 63 -1.15 21.36 -23.53
C VAL A 63 -1.65 21.41 -22.08
N VAL A 64 -1.86 22.60 -21.52
CA VAL A 64 -2.44 22.77 -20.18
C VAL A 64 -3.91 22.33 -20.17
N GLY A 65 -4.71 22.80 -21.14
CA GLY A 65 -6.12 22.40 -21.25
C GLY A 65 -6.30 20.90 -21.49
N MET A 66 -5.34 20.24 -22.16
CA MET A 66 -5.29 18.78 -22.25
C MET A 66 -5.16 18.13 -20.87
N GLY A 67 -4.32 18.68 -19.99
CA GLY A 67 -4.16 18.23 -18.60
C GLY A 67 -5.48 18.32 -17.83
N ASP A 68 -6.19 19.43 -17.96
CA ASP A 68 -7.49 19.64 -17.30
C ASP A 68 -8.55 18.64 -17.77
N VAL A 69 -8.59 18.36 -19.08
CA VAL A 69 -9.50 17.36 -19.66
C VAL A 69 -9.17 15.95 -19.16
N ILE A 70 -7.88 15.58 -19.08
CA ILE A 70 -7.46 14.28 -18.55
C ILE A 70 -7.83 14.16 -17.07
N ALA A 71 -7.53 15.17 -16.27
CA ALA A 71 -7.86 15.19 -14.85
C ALA A 71 -9.37 15.09 -14.63
N GLY A 72 -10.17 15.85 -15.39
CA GLY A 72 -11.63 15.76 -15.35
C GLY A 72 -12.16 14.37 -15.74
N LEU A 73 -11.62 13.75 -16.79
CA LEU A 73 -12.00 12.39 -17.18
C LEU A 73 -11.61 11.34 -16.14
N GLN A 74 -10.44 11.47 -15.51
CA GLN A 74 -10.00 10.60 -14.42
C GLN A 74 -10.91 10.72 -13.18
N GLN A 75 -11.32 11.94 -12.80
CA GLN A 75 -12.28 12.16 -11.72
C GLN A 75 -13.64 11.53 -12.01
N ASN A 76 -14.02 11.45 -13.28
CA ASN A 76 -15.28 10.86 -13.73
C ASN A 76 -15.21 9.33 -13.91
N ALA A 77 -14.00 8.76 -14.06
CA ALA A 77 -13.76 7.33 -14.11
C ALA A 77 -13.81 6.69 -12.72
N LYS A 78 -15.01 6.66 -12.14
CA LYS A 78 -15.29 6.03 -10.85
C LYS A 78 -16.25 4.86 -11.04
N ILE A 79 -15.91 3.69 -10.49
CA ILE A 79 -16.80 2.53 -10.45
C ILE A 79 -17.66 2.60 -9.19
N SER A 80 -18.94 2.92 -9.36
CA SER A 80 -19.93 2.79 -8.28
C SER A 80 -20.55 1.40 -8.33
N THR A 81 -20.35 0.59 -7.29
CA THR A 81 -21.04 -0.71 -7.15
C THR A 81 -22.22 -0.55 -6.19
N PRO A 82 -23.45 -0.98 -6.58
CA PRO A 82 -24.61 -0.85 -5.71
C PRO A 82 -24.54 -1.82 -4.53
N VAL A 83 -24.88 -1.34 -3.34
CA VAL A 83 -25.10 -2.16 -2.14
C VAL A 83 -26.53 -2.72 -2.20
N PRO A 84 -26.75 -4.04 -2.03
CA PRO A 84 -28.10 -4.56 -1.86
C PRO A 84 -28.71 -4.00 -0.55
N GLY A 85 -29.80 -3.22 -0.66
CA GLY A 85 -30.68 -2.94 0.48
C GLY A 85 -30.71 -1.54 1.09
N ALA A 86 -30.07 -0.51 0.51
CA ALA A 86 -30.22 0.86 0.99
C ALA A 86 -30.35 1.87 -0.16
N GLY A 87 -31.38 2.71 -0.12
CA GLY A 87 -31.67 3.71 -1.15
C GLY A 87 -30.74 4.92 -1.07
N GLY A 88 -29.86 5.06 -2.06
CA GLY A 88 -29.02 6.25 -2.26
C GLY A 88 -27.63 5.90 -2.80
N PRO A 89 -26.94 6.82 -3.51
CA PRO A 89 -25.56 6.62 -3.93
C PRO A 89 -24.64 6.67 -2.69
N ARG A 90 -24.24 5.51 -2.18
CA ARG A 90 -23.19 5.39 -1.15
C ARG A 90 -21.91 4.83 -1.77
N VAL A 91 -20.79 5.42 -1.37
CA VAL A 91 -19.43 4.91 -1.63
C VAL A 91 -19.29 3.56 -0.93
N LYS A 92 -18.84 2.53 -1.64
CA LYS A 92 -18.44 1.27 -1.01
C LYS A 92 -17.09 1.52 -0.34
N LEU A 93 -17.09 1.66 0.98
CA LEU A 93 -15.86 1.46 1.75
C LEU A 93 -15.49 -0.03 1.60
N LEU A 94 -14.33 -0.29 1.00
CA LEU A 94 -13.73 -1.62 1.06
C LEU A 94 -13.00 -1.71 2.40
N GLY A 95 -13.40 -2.68 3.22
CA GLY A 95 -12.79 -2.91 4.52
C GLY A 95 -13.78 -2.75 5.67
N ASP A 96 -13.20 -2.51 6.84
CA ASP A 96 -13.89 -2.41 8.11
C ASP A 96 -14.30 -0.96 8.38
N SER A 97 -15.47 -0.76 8.97
CA SER A 97 -16.00 0.59 9.19
C SER A 97 -16.90 0.63 10.42
N VAL A 98 -16.81 1.72 11.17
CA VAL A 98 -17.64 1.98 12.33
C VAL A 98 -18.24 3.37 12.26
N GLU A 99 -19.49 3.50 12.69
CA GLU A 99 -20.14 4.80 12.87
C GLU A 99 -19.70 5.41 14.21
N ILE A 100 -19.33 6.69 14.19
CA ILE A 100 -18.93 7.40 15.42
C ILE A 100 -20.16 7.72 16.28
N GLY A 101 -21.28 8.06 15.65
CA GLY A 101 -22.55 8.30 16.34
C GLY A 101 -23.17 7.05 16.95
N THR A 102 -23.97 7.27 17.99
CA THR A 102 -24.90 6.30 18.57
C THR A 102 -26.34 6.74 18.32
N PRO A 103 -27.35 5.87 18.49
CA PRO A 103 -28.76 6.28 18.34
C PRO A 103 -29.20 7.43 19.27
N THR A 104 -28.45 7.68 20.34
CA THR A 104 -28.76 8.71 21.35
C THR A 104 -27.83 9.91 21.29
N ASP A 105 -26.76 9.83 20.51
CA ASP A 105 -25.70 10.84 20.47
C ASP A 105 -25.06 10.83 19.08
N LEU A 106 -25.41 11.81 18.26
CA LEU A 106 -24.90 11.95 16.90
C LEU A 106 -23.78 12.99 16.92
N LEU A 107 -22.88 12.93 15.93
CA LEU A 107 -21.86 13.98 15.79
C LEU A 107 -22.50 15.28 15.27
N GLU A 108 -22.66 16.26 16.16
CA GLU A 108 -23.31 17.54 15.89
C GLU A 108 -22.33 18.70 15.62
N LEU A 109 -22.88 19.87 15.30
CA LEU A 109 -22.11 21.08 15.00
C LEU A 109 -21.28 21.53 16.22
N ASN A 110 -19.99 21.76 15.98
CA ASN A 110 -18.95 22.08 16.96
C ASN A 110 -18.57 20.95 17.93
N GLU A 111 -19.06 19.73 17.72
CA GLU A 111 -18.64 18.56 18.49
C GLU A 111 -17.46 17.85 17.84
N THR A 112 -16.67 17.20 18.69
CA THR A 112 -15.52 16.40 18.27
C THR A 112 -15.85 14.92 18.30
N LEU A 113 -14.99 14.10 17.69
CA LEU A 113 -15.19 12.64 17.74
C LEU A 113 -15.15 12.12 19.18
N GLY A 114 -14.29 12.70 20.02
CA GLY A 114 -14.13 12.31 21.42
C GLY A 114 -15.32 12.67 22.30
N ASP A 115 -16.08 13.72 21.95
CA ASP A 115 -17.29 14.10 22.68
C ASP A 115 -18.38 13.01 22.57
N VAL A 116 -18.53 12.45 21.37
CA VAL A 116 -19.51 11.40 21.07
C VAL A 116 -18.96 10.01 21.40
N ARG A 117 -17.69 9.77 21.07
CA ARG A 117 -17.07 8.45 21.17
C ARG A 117 -15.56 8.54 21.40
N GLN A 118 -15.15 8.31 22.63
CA GLN A 118 -13.74 8.46 23.04
C GLN A 118 -12.82 7.38 22.50
N THR A 119 -13.29 6.14 22.32
CA THR A 119 -12.41 5.02 21.97
C THR A 119 -13.08 4.02 21.03
N LEU A 120 -12.28 3.48 20.11
CA LEU A 120 -12.62 2.33 19.28
C LEU A 120 -11.71 1.16 19.61
N THR A 121 -12.30 -0.03 19.68
CA THR A 121 -11.62 -1.26 20.08
C THR A 121 -11.86 -2.37 19.05
N GLU A 122 -11.37 -3.58 19.33
CA GLU A 122 -11.63 -4.77 18.52
C GLU A 122 -13.12 -5.12 18.35
N PHE A 123 -14.00 -4.66 19.24
CA PHE A 123 -15.45 -4.85 19.13
C PHE A 123 -16.10 -3.96 18.07
N ASP A 124 -15.37 -2.93 17.66
CA ASP A 124 -15.84 -1.89 16.75
C ASP A 124 -15.23 -2.05 15.37
N LEU A 125 -13.93 -2.36 15.36
CA LEU A 125 -13.15 -2.60 14.17
C LEU A 125 -12.32 -3.87 14.35
N ASN A 126 -12.58 -4.88 13.52
CA ASN A 126 -11.75 -6.06 13.33
C ASN A 126 -10.27 -5.76 13.08
N ILE A 127 -9.92 -4.62 12.48
CA ILE A 127 -8.51 -4.24 12.27
C ILE A 127 -7.78 -4.00 13.60
N LEU A 128 -8.51 -3.69 14.67
CA LEU A 128 -7.98 -3.44 16.02
C LEU A 128 -7.96 -4.70 16.88
N LYS A 129 -8.15 -5.90 16.30
CA LYS A 129 -8.10 -7.15 17.05
C LYS A 129 -6.81 -7.25 17.85
N GLY A 130 -6.98 -7.51 19.15
CA GLY A 130 -5.89 -7.87 20.03
C GLY A 130 -5.44 -9.30 19.80
N GLY A 131 -4.61 -9.78 20.71
CA GLY A 131 -4.16 -11.16 20.68
C GLY A 131 -3.40 -11.55 21.93
N SER A 132 -2.76 -12.71 21.86
CA SER A 132 -1.89 -13.20 22.92
C SER A 132 -0.62 -13.76 22.32
N ILE A 133 0.52 -13.38 22.88
CA ILE A 133 1.81 -13.93 22.53
C ILE A 133 2.25 -14.87 23.64
N THR A 134 2.56 -16.11 23.25
CA THR A 134 3.08 -17.12 24.16
C THR A 134 4.59 -17.23 23.98
N THR A 135 5.34 -17.09 25.06
CA THR A 135 6.79 -17.30 25.12
C THR A 135 7.10 -18.47 26.05
N GLN A 136 8.38 -18.81 26.20
CA GLN A 136 8.81 -19.80 27.19
C GLN A 136 8.65 -19.31 28.63
N ARG A 137 8.43 -18.00 28.82
CA ARG A 137 8.31 -17.34 30.12
C ARG A 137 6.87 -17.07 30.56
N GLY A 138 5.91 -17.12 29.64
CA GLY A 138 4.50 -16.87 29.95
C GLY A 138 3.67 -16.51 28.73
N VAL A 139 2.48 -16.00 28.99
CA VAL A 139 1.56 -15.50 27.97
C VAL A 139 1.28 -14.04 28.26
N THR A 140 1.49 -13.18 27.27
CA THR A 140 1.15 -11.75 27.36
C THR A 140 0.01 -11.48 26.40
N LYS A 141 -1.07 -10.89 26.91
CA LYS A 141 -2.14 -10.36 26.05
C LYS A 141 -1.80 -8.96 25.58
N TYR A 142 -2.26 -8.63 24.38
CA TYR A 142 -2.15 -7.29 23.85
C TYR A 142 -3.47 -6.84 23.24
N ASN A 143 -3.74 -5.55 23.34
CA ASN A 143 -4.95 -4.91 22.83
C ASN A 143 -4.56 -3.75 21.92
N GLN A 144 -5.40 -3.45 20.94
CA GLN A 144 -5.25 -2.26 20.10
C GLN A 144 -6.50 -1.40 20.21
N TYR A 145 -6.32 -0.09 20.21
CA TYR A 145 -7.45 0.84 20.21
C TYR A 145 -7.08 2.17 19.56
N LEU A 146 -8.10 2.87 19.08
CA LEU A 146 -8.01 4.26 18.64
C LEU A 146 -8.64 5.13 19.71
N ASN A 147 -7.94 6.18 20.13
CA ASN A 147 -8.39 7.12 21.13
C ASN A 147 -8.59 8.50 20.52
N PHE A 148 -9.75 9.09 20.76
CA PHE A 148 -10.15 10.43 20.32
C PHE A 148 -10.18 11.44 21.47
N ASN A 149 -9.74 11.06 22.67
CA ASN A 149 -9.70 11.97 23.82
C ASN A 149 -8.83 13.19 23.53
N GLU A 150 -9.40 14.36 23.78
CA GLU A 150 -8.67 15.61 23.65
C GLU A 150 -7.63 15.74 24.76
N THR A 151 -6.44 16.22 24.42
CA THR A 151 -5.49 16.72 25.42
C THR A 151 -5.30 18.23 25.20
N ALA A 152 -4.71 18.94 26.16
CA ALA A 152 -4.45 20.37 26.02
C ALA A 152 -3.57 20.73 24.78
N SER A 153 -2.89 19.74 24.19
CA SER A 153 -2.06 19.87 22.99
C SER A 153 -2.78 19.55 21.69
N TYR A 154 -4.02 19.02 21.75
CA TYR A 154 -4.83 18.64 20.60
C TYR A 154 -6.17 19.35 20.68
N ARG A 155 -6.43 20.29 19.77
CA ARG A 155 -7.77 20.85 19.59
C ARG A 155 -8.45 20.02 18.54
N SER A 156 -9.27 19.08 18.96
CA SER A 156 -9.78 18.04 18.08
C SER A 156 -10.59 18.61 16.93
N ASN A 157 -10.50 17.87 15.84
CA ASN A 157 -11.27 18.09 14.62
C ASN A 157 -12.75 17.99 14.96
N ARG A 158 -13.54 18.91 14.40
CA ARG A 158 -14.94 19.07 14.75
C ARG A 158 -15.80 19.32 13.52
N VAL A 159 -17.09 19.09 13.66
CA VAL A 159 -18.03 19.50 12.61
C VAL A 159 -18.18 21.01 12.64
N ILE A 160 -17.95 21.67 11.51
CA ILE A 160 -18.19 23.10 11.34
C ILE A 160 -19.12 23.35 10.16
N PHE A 161 -19.76 24.51 10.15
CA PHE A 161 -20.50 24.99 9.00
C PHE A 161 -19.57 25.89 8.18
N THR A 162 -19.18 25.45 6.99
CA THR A 162 -18.22 26.15 6.12
C THR A 162 -18.51 25.87 4.66
N GLU A 163 -17.74 26.52 3.79
CA GLU A 163 -17.63 26.25 2.36
C GLU A 163 -16.40 25.35 2.11
N ASP A 164 -16.53 24.34 1.24
CA ASP A 164 -15.42 23.48 0.81
C ASP A 164 -14.67 24.05 -0.42
N GLU A 165 -13.66 23.33 -0.92
CA GLU A 165 -12.84 23.75 -2.08
C GLU A 165 -13.58 23.76 -3.42
N PHE A 166 -14.85 23.32 -3.43
CA PHE A 166 -15.72 23.25 -4.60
C PHE A 166 -16.94 24.19 -4.47
N ASP A 167 -16.86 25.19 -3.59
CA ASP A 167 -17.93 26.15 -3.29
C ASP A 167 -19.22 25.49 -2.74
N ASN A 168 -19.12 24.29 -2.15
CA ASN A 168 -20.27 23.68 -1.47
C ASN A 168 -20.36 24.18 -0.04
N ILE A 169 -21.49 24.79 0.31
CA ILE A 169 -21.76 25.24 1.67
C ILE A 169 -22.52 24.14 2.44
N GLY A 170 -22.02 23.77 3.61
CA GLY A 170 -22.62 22.70 4.41
C GLY A 170 -21.94 22.46 5.75
N HIS A 171 -22.31 21.34 6.37
CA HIS A 171 -21.67 20.82 7.57
C HIS A 171 -20.57 19.86 7.18
N PHE A 172 -19.35 20.12 7.63
CA PHE A 172 -18.18 19.32 7.31
C PHE A 172 -17.44 18.95 8.58
N PHE A 173 -17.05 17.69 8.70
CA PHE A 173 -16.03 17.30 9.68
C PHE A 173 -14.69 17.89 9.23
N HIS A 174 -14.24 18.93 9.91
CA HIS A 174 -13.11 19.74 9.48
C HIS A 174 -11.86 19.35 10.27
N VAL A 175 -10.85 18.90 9.51
CA VAL A 175 -9.52 18.55 10.01
C VAL A 175 -8.53 19.59 9.50
N VAL A 176 -7.81 20.24 10.41
CA VAL A 176 -6.75 21.18 10.03
C VAL A 176 -5.52 20.37 9.63
N ASP A 177 -4.82 20.81 8.58
CA ASP A 177 -3.57 20.17 8.17
C ASP A 177 -2.54 20.19 9.32
N GLY A 178 -1.94 19.03 9.57
CA GLY A 178 -1.02 18.81 10.70
C GLY A 178 -1.68 18.52 12.04
N ASP A 179 -3.01 18.66 12.19
CA ASP A 179 -3.69 18.30 13.42
C ASP A 179 -3.89 16.79 13.53
N GLN A 180 -3.71 16.28 14.75
CA GLN A 180 -3.92 14.88 15.06
C GLN A 180 -5.41 14.54 15.08
N ILE A 181 -5.81 13.42 14.47
CA ILE A 181 -7.21 12.97 14.45
C ILE A 181 -7.49 11.99 15.60
N PHE A 182 -6.56 11.08 15.86
CA PHE A 182 -6.64 10.08 16.92
C PHE A 182 -5.25 9.61 17.33
N ASP A 183 -5.15 9.00 18.50
CA ASP A 183 -4.01 8.18 18.90
C ASP A 183 -4.33 6.71 18.64
N TRP A 184 -3.45 6.01 17.92
CA TRP A 184 -3.46 4.55 17.91
C TRP A 184 -2.55 4.04 19.02
N THR A 185 -3.05 3.12 19.84
CA THR A 185 -2.27 2.47 20.89
C THR A 185 -2.28 0.96 20.71
N LEU A 186 -1.10 0.36 20.82
CA LEU A 186 -0.89 -1.06 21.03
C LEU A 186 -0.41 -1.23 22.48
N GLU A 187 -1.22 -1.86 23.31
CA GLU A 187 -0.96 -2.06 24.73
C GLU A 187 -0.66 -3.52 25.02
N PHE A 188 0.38 -3.79 25.80
CA PHE A 188 0.71 -5.12 26.33
C PHE A 188 0.36 -5.14 27.82
N GLU A 189 -0.70 -5.87 28.20
CA GLU A 189 -1.33 -5.76 29.54
C GLU A 189 -0.34 -5.97 30.70
N GLU A 190 0.37 -7.10 30.68
CA GLU A 190 1.34 -7.47 31.72
C GLU A 190 2.79 -7.20 31.29
N GLY A 191 2.98 -6.68 30.08
CA GLY A 191 4.29 -6.62 29.42
C GLY A 191 4.86 -8.01 29.11
N PHE A 192 6.05 -8.04 28.53
CA PHE A 192 6.75 -9.28 28.19
C PHE A 192 7.80 -9.65 29.21
N ILE A 193 8.00 -10.96 29.39
CA ILE A 193 9.11 -11.52 30.16
C ILE A 193 10.03 -12.23 29.18
N SER A 194 11.32 -11.91 29.24
CA SER A 194 12.36 -12.51 28.41
C SER A 194 13.67 -12.67 29.17
N ASP A 195 14.42 -13.71 28.82
CA ASP A 195 15.85 -13.78 29.09
C ASP A 195 16.62 -12.72 28.31
N VAL A 196 17.61 -12.14 28.99
CA VAL A 196 18.52 -11.15 28.42
C VAL A 196 19.82 -11.84 28.02
N GLU A 197 20.09 -11.90 26.72
CA GLU A 197 21.33 -12.44 26.15
C GLU A 197 22.12 -11.30 25.49
N GLY A 198 23.12 -10.78 26.21
CA GLY A 198 23.83 -9.56 25.80
C GLY A 198 22.89 -8.35 25.80
N SER A 199 22.50 -7.88 24.62
CA SER A 199 21.52 -6.80 24.44
C SER A 199 20.21 -7.26 23.79
N ARG A 200 19.97 -8.57 23.68
CA ARG A 200 18.77 -9.15 23.05
C ARG A 200 17.80 -9.69 24.10
N LEU A 201 16.53 -9.68 23.76
CA LEU A 201 15.41 -10.25 24.50
C LEU A 201 14.95 -11.51 23.75
N ARG A 202 15.65 -12.62 23.98
CA ARG A 202 15.57 -13.82 23.15
C ARG A 202 14.17 -14.46 23.08
N ASP A 203 13.37 -14.36 24.13
CA ASP A 203 12.06 -15.02 24.18
C ASP A 203 10.99 -14.33 23.32
N LEU A 204 11.25 -13.07 22.95
CA LEU A 204 10.39 -12.24 22.11
C LEU A 204 10.59 -12.49 20.62
N GLU A 205 11.77 -12.95 20.22
CA GLU A 205 12.10 -13.20 18.81
C GLU A 205 11.30 -14.41 18.28
N ASP A 206 11.00 -14.39 16.99
CA ASP A 206 10.13 -15.34 16.29
C ASP A 206 8.67 -15.39 16.76
N ARG A 207 8.21 -14.36 17.49
CA ARG A 207 6.79 -14.21 17.85
C ARG A 207 6.06 -13.38 16.83
N ASP A 208 4.88 -13.84 16.45
CA ASP A 208 4.01 -13.11 15.55
C ASP A 208 3.09 -12.16 16.36
N LEU A 209 2.84 -10.98 15.80
CA LEU A 209 2.10 -9.87 16.38
C LEU A 209 1.20 -9.26 15.30
N ASN A 210 -0.10 -9.20 15.56
CA ASN A 210 -1.02 -8.48 14.68
C ASN A 210 -1.02 -6.99 15.02
N ILE A 211 -0.68 -6.16 14.04
CA ILE A 211 -0.78 -4.70 14.11
C ILE A 211 -1.68 -4.25 12.96
N LEU A 212 -2.80 -3.60 13.31
CA LEU A 212 -3.74 -3.04 12.35
C LEU A 212 -4.13 -4.05 11.23
N GLY A 213 -4.45 -5.28 11.62
CA GLY A 213 -4.88 -6.35 10.71
C GLY A 213 -3.75 -7.01 9.92
N THR A 214 -2.50 -6.58 10.11
CA THR A 214 -1.31 -7.13 9.45
C THR A 214 -0.49 -7.93 10.46
N GLU A 215 -0.11 -9.16 10.10
CA GLU A 215 0.79 -9.97 10.93
C GLU A 215 2.26 -9.57 10.69
N TYR A 216 2.96 -9.32 11.79
CA TYR A 216 4.39 -9.05 11.82
C TYR A 216 5.08 -10.08 12.70
N ALA A 217 6.22 -10.61 12.25
CA ALA A 217 7.14 -11.35 13.09
C ALA A 217 8.10 -10.39 13.80
N ILE A 218 8.33 -10.62 15.09
CA ILE A 218 9.43 -9.99 15.83
C ILE A 218 10.71 -10.69 15.39
N VAL A 219 11.51 -10.02 14.57
CA VAL A 219 12.75 -10.60 14.02
C VAL A 219 13.97 -10.23 14.86
N GLY A 220 13.95 -9.09 15.54
CA GLY A 220 15.09 -8.64 16.32
C GLY A 220 14.69 -7.81 17.52
N THR A 221 15.46 -7.94 18.59
CA THR A 221 15.28 -7.14 19.80
C THR A 221 16.59 -6.53 20.24
N LYS A 222 16.53 -5.27 20.69
CA LYS A 222 17.67 -4.59 21.27
C LYS A 222 17.24 -3.82 22.50
N PHE A 223 17.89 -4.09 23.62
CA PHE A 223 17.66 -3.43 24.89
C PHE A 223 18.94 -2.75 25.39
N THR A 224 18.78 -1.54 25.93
CA THR A 224 19.87 -0.77 26.53
C THR A 224 19.65 -0.60 28.03
N ASN A 225 20.41 -1.35 28.82
CA ASN A 225 20.35 -1.33 30.30
C ASN A 225 20.50 0.07 30.92
N THR A 226 21.21 0.98 30.25
CA THR A 226 21.51 2.32 30.79
C THR A 226 20.33 3.28 30.74
N THR A 227 19.52 3.21 29.68
CA THR A 227 18.38 4.12 29.46
C THR A 227 17.03 3.45 29.71
N GLY A 228 16.99 2.11 29.72
CA GLY A 228 15.75 1.35 29.71
C GLY A 228 15.12 1.24 28.32
N ASP A 229 15.78 1.77 27.28
CA ASP A 229 15.23 1.79 25.93
C ASP A 229 15.22 0.38 25.33
N THR A 230 14.06 0.02 24.78
CA THR A 230 13.87 -1.23 24.03
C THR A 230 13.49 -0.89 22.59
N ARG A 231 14.17 -1.52 21.64
CA ARG A 231 13.84 -1.49 20.22
C ARG A 231 13.43 -2.90 19.81
N ILE A 232 12.27 -2.99 19.17
CA ILE A 232 11.75 -4.22 18.56
C ILE A 232 11.76 -3.99 17.05
N SER A 233 12.41 -4.87 16.31
CA SER A 233 12.41 -4.91 14.86
C SER A 233 11.33 -5.89 14.41
N LEU A 234 10.42 -5.39 13.59
CA LEU A 234 9.29 -6.14 13.05
C LEU A 234 9.51 -6.38 11.56
N LEU A 235 9.16 -7.56 11.10
CA LEU A 235 9.12 -7.90 9.68
C LEU A 235 7.75 -8.47 9.35
N GLY A 236 7.11 -7.91 8.34
CA GLY A 236 5.81 -8.35 7.85
C GLY A 236 5.69 -8.06 6.37
N GLY A 237 4.72 -8.70 5.74
CA GLY A 237 4.45 -8.57 4.31
C GLY A 237 3.26 -9.43 3.94
N PRO A 238 2.53 -9.10 2.87
CA PRO A 238 1.42 -9.90 2.39
C PRO A 238 1.83 -11.31 1.95
N VAL A 239 3.11 -11.55 1.69
CA VAL A 239 3.65 -12.86 1.36
C VAL A 239 4.68 -13.28 2.42
N PHE A 240 4.52 -14.50 2.94
CA PHE A 240 5.53 -15.21 3.73
C PHE A 240 5.78 -16.55 3.07
N ASP A 241 7.03 -16.85 2.70
CA ASP A 241 7.38 -18.12 2.08
C ASP A 241 8.79 -18.57 2.44
N SER A 242 9.11 -19.82 2.10
CA SER A 242 10.41 -20.42 2.25
C SER A 242 10.90 -21.00 0.94
N LEU A 243 12.14 -20.70 0.55
CA LEU A 243 12.76 -21.19 -0.67
C LEU A 243 14.14 -21.76 -0.38
N GLY A 244 14.48 -22.86 -1.05
CA GLY A 244 15.82 -23.44 -1.02
C GLY A 244 16.79 -22.74 -1.96
N GLU A 245 18.08 -23.01 -1.82
CA GLU A 245 19.08 -22.51 -2.78
C GLU A 245 18.79 -23.02 -4.21
N GLY A 246 18.77 -22.12 -5.18
CA GLY A 246 18.41 -22.38 -6.57
C GLY A 246 16.91 -22.38 -6.85
N ASP A 247 16.06 -22.33 -5.82
CA ASP A 247 14.61 -22.26 -6.01
C ASP A 247 14.18 -20.90 -6.54
N LYS A 248 13.08 -20.94 -7.29
CA LYS A 248 12.50 -19.78 -7.94
C LYS A 248 10.98 -19.85 -7.93
N LYS A 249 10.33 -18.78 -7.50
CA LYS A 249 8.87 -18.71 -7.41
C LYS A 249 8.35 -17.31 -7.74
N THR A 250 7.16 -17.26 -8.34
CA THR A 250 6.48 -16.01 -8.67
C THR A 250 5.34 -15.75 -7.70
N TYR A 251 5.29 -14.53 -7.17
CA TYR A 251 4.26 -14.01 -6.28
C TYR A 251 3.50 -12.89 -6.97
N THR A 252 2.24 -12.69 -6.59
CA THR A 252 1.42 -11.58 -7.11
C THR A 252 1.01 -10.69 -5.95
N LEU A 253 1.45 -9.42 -5.97
CA LEU A 253 1.14 -8.39 -4.98
C LEU A 253 0.55 -7.19 -5.71
N ASN A 254 -0.65 -6.74 -5.31
CA ASN A 254 -1.31 -5.55 -5.88
C ASN A 254 -1.29 -5.51 -7.42
N ASP A 255 -1.69 -6.62 -8.05
CA ASP A 255 -1.70 -6.84 -9.51
C ASP A 255 -0.33 -6.79 -10.22
N ARG A 256 0.77 -6.76 -9.45
CA ARG A 256 2.14 -6.88 -9.95
C ARG A 256 2.70 -8.26 -9.63
N THR A 257 3.54 -8.77 -10.52
CA THR A 257 4.22 -10.05 -10.32
C THR A 257 5.66 -9.85 -9.89
N TYR A 258 6.08 -10.65 -8.93
CA TYR A 258 7.40 -10.66 -8.34
C TYR A 258 7.98 -12.05 -8.43
N GLU A 259 8.95 -12.21 -9.30
CA GLU A 259 9.70 -13.45 -9.44
C GLU A 259 10.92 -13.39 -8.51
N VAL A 260 10.89 -14.18 -7.44
CA VAL A 260 11.98 -14.29 -6.46
C VAL A 260 12.74 -15.58 -6.72
N GLU A 261 14.06 -15.45 -6.88
CA GLU A 261 15.01 -16.52 -7.08
C GLU A 261 16.06 -16.47 -5.96
N VAL A 262 16.29 -17.59 -5.29
CA VAL A 262 17.36 -17.73 -4.29
C VAL A 262 18.61 -18.17 -5.03
N ILE A 263 19.60 -17.27 -5.17
CA ILE A 263 20.81 -17.60 -5.91
C ILE A 263 21.74 -18.46 -5.04
N ILE A 264 22.02 -18.01 -3.81
CA ILE A 264 22.97 -18.67 -2.90
C ILE A 264 22.47 -18.51 -1.47
N ILE A 265 22.59 -19.57 -0.66
CA ILE A 265 22.51 -19.51 0.80
C ILE A 265 23.86 -19.95 1.36
N SER A 266 24.61 -19.02 1.92
CA SER A 266 25.94 -19.26 2.47
C SER A 266 25.92 -19.43 3.98
N GLU A 267 26.73 -20.36 4.48
CA GLU A 267 26.98 -20.54 5.92
C GLU A 267 28.16 -19.66 6.34
N THR A 268 27.94 -18.75 7.29
CA THR A 268 29.06 -18.03 7.92
C THR A 268 29.59 -18.84 9.10
N ALA A 269 30.72 -19.52 8.89
CA ALA A 269 31.27 -20.54 9.80
C ALA A 269 31.58 -20.09 11.26
N ASN A 270 31.46 -18.81 11.60
CA ASN A 270 31.91 -18.28 12.89
C ASN A 270 30.86 -17.48 13.68
N SER A 271 29.69 -17.15 13.10
CA SER A 271 28.68 -16.30 13.75
C SER A 271 27.26 -16.89 13.76
N GLY A 272 27.03 -18.05 13.15
CA GLY A 272 25.72 -18.71 13.13
C GLY A 272 24.73 -18.12 12.11
N ASP A 273 24.86 -16.83 11.76
CA ASP A 273 23.97 -16.20 10.79
C ASP A 273 24.50 -16.41 9.37
N GLY A 274 23.76 -17.17 8.55
CA GLY A 274 24.02 -17.29 7.12
C GLY A 274 23.80 -15.97 6.37
N GLU A 275 24.24 -15.93 5.12
CA GLU A 275 23.89 -14.83 4.20
C GLU A 275 23.19 -15.41 2.97
N VAL A 276 22.11 -14.76 2.53
CA VAL A 276 21.38 -15.11 1.33
C VAL A 276 21.61 -14.07 0.23
N LEU A 277 21.70 -14.52 -1.01
CA LEU A 277 21.68 -13.67 -2.19
C LEU A 277 20.40 -13.94 -2.99
N LEU A 278 19.52 -12.94 -3.04
CA LEU A 278 18.26 -13.01 -3.78
C LEU A 278 18.32 -12.27 -5.10
N LYS A 279 17.51 -12.71 -6.04
CA LYS A 279 17.20 -11.98 -7.27
C LYS A 279 15.70 -11.83 -7.42
N VAL A 280 15.24 -10.60 -7.52
CA VAL A 280 13.82 -10.26 -7.61
C VAL A 280 13.56 -9.51 -8.91
N ASN A 281 12.67 -10.03 -9.76
CA ASN A 281 12.33 -9.45 -11.07
C ASN A 281 13.56 -9.11 -11.93
N GLY A 282 14.59 -9.96 -11.89
CA GLY A 282 15.83 -9.75 -12.64
C GLY A 282 16.92 -8.95 -11.90
N GLN A 283 16.58 -8.24 -10.82
CA GLN A 283 17.52 -7.48 -10.01
C GLN A 283 18.14 -8.36 -8.92
N THR A 284 19.47 -8.48 -8.92
CA THR A 284 20.20 -9.07 -7.80
C THR A 284 20.26 -8.07 -6.65
N LEU A 285 19.75 -8.46 -5.48
CA LEU A 285 19.84 -7.67 -4.26
C LEU A 285 21.24 -7.84 -3.61
N PRO A 286 21.63 -6.96 -2.67
CA PRO A 286 22.80 -7.21 -1.82
C PRO A 286 22.68 -8.55 -1.08
N ARG A 287 23.81 -9.02 -0.51
CA ARG A 287 23.74 -10.14 0.42
C ARG A 287 23.03 -9.68 1.69
N MET A 288 22.06 -10.47 2.12
CA MET A 288 21.23 -10.18 3.26
C MET A 288 21.43 -11.22 4.34
N ARG A 289 21.41 -10.79 5.59
CA ARG A 289 21.37 -11.64 6.79
C ARG A 289 19.94 -11.76 7.28
N SER A 290 19.72 -12.68 8.23
CA SER A 290 18.49 -12.69 9.02
C SER A 290 18.22 -11.29 9.60
N GLU A 291 16.95 -10.91 9.68
CA GLU A 291 16.46 -9.61 10.18
C GLU A 291 16.70 -8.42 9.23
N GLU A 292 17.39 -8.60 8.10
CA GLU A 292 17.64 -7.53 7.13
C GLU A 292 16.52 -7.45 6.08
N ALA A 293 16.29 -6.24 5.57
CA ALA A 293 15.36 -5.98 4.48
C ALA A 293 15.98 -5.03 3.45
N GLU A 294 15.74 -5.32 2.17
CA GLU A 294 16.33 -4.59 1.05
C GLU A 294 15.23 -4.22 0.05
N PRO A 295 15.23 -2.97 -0.46
CA PRO A 295 14.29 -2.56 -1.48
C PRO A 295 14.69 -3.08 -2.86
N THR A 296 13.69 -3.50 -3.63
CA THR A 296 13.76 -3.65 -5.09
C THR A 296 13.76 -2.28 -5.76
N ALA A 297 14.02 -2.25 -7.08
CA ALA A 297 14.06 -1.04 -7.88
C ALA A 297 12.74 -0.26 -7.91
N ASP A 298 11.60 -0.93 -7.65
CA ASP A 298 10.28 -0.30 -7.55
C ASP A 298 9.89 0.08 -6.11
N GLY A 299 10.82 -0.09 -5.15
CA GLY A 299 10.63 0.26 -3.74
C GLY A 299 9.95 -0.82 -2.90
N THR A 300 9.61 -1.98 -3.47
CA THR A 300 9.07 -3.11 -2.72
C THR A 300 10.16 -3.67 -1.80
N LEU A 301 9.85 -3.91 -0.52
CA LEU A 301 10.83 -4.45 0.42
C LEU A 301 10.79 -5.96 0.40
N VAL A 302 11.96 -6.59 0.36
CA VAL A 302 12.13 -8.02 0.60
C VAL A 302 12.87 -8.14 1.91
N GLY A 303 12.32 -8.89 2.87
CA GLY A 303 12.93 -9.05 4.19
C GLY A 303 13.22 -10.50 4.53
N ILE A 304 14.38 -10.77 5.13
CA ILE A 304 14.77 -12.11 5.55
C ILE A 304 14.35 -12.32 6.99
N ARG A 305 13.46 -13.29 7.23
CA ARG A 305 13.09 -13.69 8.58
C ARG A 305 14.21 -14.54 9.20
N ASP A 306 14.60 -15.59 8.50
CA ASP A 306 15.53 -16.59 9.02
C ASP A 306 16.25 -17.34 7.87
N ILE A 307 17.46 -17.81 8.14
CA ILE A 307 18.30 -18.56 7.22
C ILE A 307 18.69 -19.88 7.91
N ILE A 308 18.09 -20.97 7.43
CA ILE A 308 18.39 -22.32 7.90
C ILE A 308 19.41 -22.91 6.94
N ALA A 309 20.68 -22.71 7.28
CA ALA A 309 21.79 -23.27 6.53
C ALA A 309 22.08 -24.69 7.04
N THR A 310 22.04 -25.66 6.14
CA THR A 310 22.38 -27.05 6.48
C THR A 310 23.68 -27.41 5.82
N GLY A 311 24.71 -27.62 6.63
CA GLY A 311 26.03 -28.04 6.15
C GLY A 311 25.90 -29.30 5.32
N LYS A 312 26.85 -29.49 4.38
CA LYS A 312 27.01 -30.47 3.27
C LYS A 312 26.25 -31.83 3.23
N ASP A 313 25.50 -32.26 4.24
CA ASP A 313 24.71 -33.48 4.27
C ASP A 313 23.22 -33.23 3.95
N THR A 314 22.81 -33.63 2.74
CA THR A 314 21.46 -34.05 2.29
C THR A 314 20.21 -33.18 2.55
N GLN A 315 20.26 -32.19 3.44
CA GLN A 315 19.22 -31.17 3.58
C GLN A 315 19.64 -29.96 2.74
N SER A 316 18.66 -29.38 2.04
CA SER A 316 18.85 -28.15 1.28
C SER A 316 18.77 -26.97 2.24
N SER A 317 19.73 -26.05 2.18
CA SER A 317 19.62 -24.77 2.89
C SER A 317 18.35 -24.04 2.46
N VAL A 318 17.66 -23.40 3.41
CA VAL A 318 16.39 -22.70 3.19
C VAL A 318 16.45 -21.29 3.75
N VAL A 319 15.89 -20.34 3.02
CA VAL A 319 15.63 -18.99 3.50
C VAL A 319 14.12 -18.82 3.70
N ARG A 320 13.72 -18.20 4.82
CA ARG A 320 12.36 -17.73 5.06
C ARG A 320 12.32 -16.22 4.91
N PHE A 321 11.38 -15.71 4.15
CA PHE A 321 11.35 -14.29 3.81
C PHE A 321 9.92 -13.75 3.71
N TYR A 322 9.82 -12.43 3.79
CA TYR A 322 8.63 -11.66 3.47
C TYR A 322 8.85 -10.85 2.20
N LEU A 323 7.77 -10.64 1.46
CA LEU A 323 7.66 -9.74 0.32
C LEU A 323 6.40 -8.88 0.48
#